data_AF-A0A8I2K829-F1
#
_entry.id   AF-A0A8I2K829-F1
#
_cell.length_a   1.000
_cell.length_b   1.000
_cell.length_c   1.000
_cell.angle_alpha   90.00
_cell.angle_beta   90.00
_cell.angle_gamma   90.00
#
_symmetry.space_group_name_H-M   'P 1'
#
loop_
_entity.id
_entity.type
_entity.pdbx_description
1 polymer ?
#
loop_
_entity_poly.entity_id
_entity_poly.type
_entity_poly.pdbx_seq_one_letter_code
_entity_poly.pdbx_strand_id
1 'polypeptide(L)'
;AAVLPDLGDLSHLIKDEGYAGEFFNPTDVASLADAIEKVLVYDAYRIYLGKTNYKAASAIPMSRIATMYLEYFKAIQFTKLTGFDLNLLKSEQILAEKH
;
A
#
# COMPACT_ATOMS: atom_id res chain seq x y z
N ALA A 1 10.52 9.62 -6.05
CA ALA A 1 10.51 8.49 -6.99
C ALA A 1 11.25 7.32 -6.36
N ALA A 2 10.89 6.08 -6.73
CA ALA A 2 11.52 4.86 -6.23
C ALA A 2 11.85 3.93 -7.41
N VAL A 3 12.96 3.21 -7.28
CA VAL A 3 13.37 2.13 -8.18
C VAL A 3 13.31 0.83 -7.39
N LEU A 4 12.60 -0.18 -7.89
CA LEU A 4 12.23 -1.37 -7.14
C LEU A 4 12.50 -2.64 -7.95
N PRO A 5 12.99 -3.72 -7.33
CA PRO A 5 13.09 -5.00 -8.03
C PRO A 5 11.68 -5.53 -8.31
N ASP A 6 11.48 -6.10 -9.49
CA ASP A 6 10.25 -6.84 -9.80
C ASP A 6 10.29 -8.21 -9.13
N LEU A 7 9.62 -8.31 -7.98
CA LEU A 7 9.53 -9.52 -7.17
C LEU A 7 8.17 -10.22 -7.33
N GLY A 8 7.45 -9.96 -8.43
CA GLY A 8 6.13 -10.54 -8.69
C GLY A 8 5.06 -9.96 -7.76
N ASP A 9 4.76 -10.65 -6.66
CA ASP A 9 3.64 -10.28 -5.76
C ASP A 9 3.78 -8.86 -5.20
N LEU A 10 5.01 -8.44 -4.90
CA LEU A 10 5.28 -7.09 -4.41
C LEU A 10 4.97 -6.02 -5.47
N SER A 11 5.26 -6.27 -6.75
CA SER A 11 5.05 -5.29 -7.81
C SER A 11 3.57 -5.12 -8.14
N HIS A 12 2.76 -6.17 -7.91
CA HIS A 12 1.30 -6.11 -7.96
C HIS A 12 0.73 -5.35 -6.75
N LEU A 13 1.12 -5.73 -5.53
CA LEU A 13 0.60 -5.13 -4.30
C LEU A 13 0.76 -3.61 -4.27
N ILE A 14 1.94 -3.09 -4.63
CA ILE A 14 2.16 -1.65 -4.58
C ILE A 14 1.29 -0.89 -5.59
N LYS A 15 0.96 -1.49 -6.74
CA LYS A 15 0.08 -0.87 -7.75
C LYS A 15 -1.36 -0.85 -7.27
N ASP A 16 -1.81 -1.93 -6.62
CA ASP A 16 -3.15 -2.02 -6.04
C ASP A 16 -3.33 -1.01 -4.89
N GLU A 17 -2.26 -0.75 -4.12
CA GLU A 17 -2.22 0.31 -3.10
C GLU A 17 -2.07 1.74 -3.69
N GLY A 18 -1.94 1.86 -5.02
CA GLY A 18 -1.86 3.14 -5.73
C GLY A 18 -0.46 3.77 -5.78
N TYR A 19 0.59 3.04 -5.39
CA TYR A 19 1.98 3.45 -5.58
C TYR A 19 2.48 3.16 -7.00
N ALA A 20 3.49 3.93 -7.41
CA ALA A 20 4.20 3.77 -8.65
C ALA A 20 5.71 3.75 -8.42
N GLY A 21 6.41 2.95 -9.20
CA GLY A 21 7.87 2.85 -9.19
C GLY A 21 8.38 2.42 -10.54
N GLU A 22 9.66 2.70 -10.80
CA GLU A 22 10.36 2.08 -11.91
C GLU A 22 10.84 0.70 -11.47
N PHE A 23 10.52 -0.33 -12.26
CA PHE A 23 10.86 -1.70 -11.94
C PHE A 23 12.07 -2.18 -12.74
N PHE A 24 12.89 -3.02 -12.12
CA PHE A 24 14.00 -3.69 -12.79
C PHE A 24 13.97 -5.20 -12.49
N ASN A 25 14.60 -5.99 -13.36
CA ASN A 25 14.75 -7.41 -13.11
C ASN A 25 15.89 -7.63 -12.09
N PRO A 26 15.61 -8.26 -10.93
CA PRO A 26 16.60 -8.44 -9.88
C PRO A 26 17.84 -9.24 -10.28
N THR A 27 17.75 -10.05 -11.34
CA THR A 27 18.88 -10.85 -11.85
C THR A 27 19.63 -10.18 -12.99
N ASP A 28 19.29 -8.94 -13.36
CA ASP A 28 19.88 -8.24 -14.49
C ASP A 28 20.32 -6.82 -14.10
N VAL A 29 21.64 -6.64 -14.01
CA VAL A 29 22.28 -5.36 -13.68
C VAL A 29 22.03 -4.29 -14.73
N ALA A 30 21.88 -4.66 -16.02
CA ALA A 30 21.58 -3.69 -17.07
C ALA A 30 20.18 -3.10 -16.86
N SER A 31 19.19 -3.94 -16.53
CA SER A 31 17.83 -3.48 -16.23
C SER A 31 17.78 -2.51 -15.03
N LEU A 32 18.65 -2.70 -14.03
CA LEU A 32 18.78 -1.77 -12.90
C LEU A 32 19.35 -0.43 -13.37
N ALA A 33 20.39 -0.44 -14.21
CA ALA A 33 20.97 0.78 -14.76
C ALA A 33 19.95 1.58 -15.57
N ASP A 34 19.19 0.92 -16.45
CA ASP A 34 18.13 1.55 -17.25
C ASP A 34 17.03 2.15 -16.36
N ALA A 35 16.63 1.44 -15.31
CA ALA A 35 15.62 1.92 -14.36
C ALA A 35 16.09 3.17 -13.61
N ILE A 36 17.35 3.19 -13.16
CA ILE A 36 17.95 4.35 -12.52
C ILE A 36 18.03 5.52 -13.49
N GLU A 37 18.51 5.29 -14.72
CA GLU A 37 18.63 6.33 -15.75
C GLU A 37 17.29 7.01 -16.01
N LYS A 38 16.21 6.24 -16.19
CA LYS A 38 14.88 6.79 -16.44
C LYS A 38 14.42 7.73 -15.33
N VAL A 39 14.69 7.40 -14.07
CA VAL A 39 14.31 8.24 -12.92
C VAL A 39 15.18 9.50 -12.82
N LEU A 40 16.45 9.43 -13.24
CA LEU A 40 17.38 10.57 -13.17
C LEU A 40 17.22 11.55 -14.34
N VAL A 41 17.09 11.03 -15.55
CA VAL A 41 17.09 11.82 -16.79
C VAL A 41 15.72 12.47 -17.05
N TYR A 42 14.62 11.75 -16.80
CA TYR A 42 13.29 12.24 -17.10
C TYR A 42 12.62 12.89 -15.88
N ASP A 43 12.82 14.21 -15.71
CA ASP A 43 12.29 14.96 -14.56
C ASP A 43 10.77 14.88 -14.42
N ALA A 44 10.02 15.01 -15.52
CA ALA A 44 8.56 14.89 -15.51
C ALA A 44 8.10 13.52 -14.97
N TYR A 45 8.79 12.45 -15.36
CA TYR A 45 8.51 11.10 -14.88
C TYR A 45 8.84 10.94 -13.39
N ARG A 46 9.99 11.46 -12.94
CA ARG A 46 10.36 11.47 -11.52
C ARG A 46 9.35 12.22 -10.65
N ILE A 47 8.87 13.37 -11.12
CA ILE A 47 7.86 14.17 -10.43
C ILE A 47 6.53 13.42 -10.38
N TYR A 48 6.12 12.80 -11.49
CA TYR A 48 4.93 11.95 -11.54
C TYR A 48 4.98 10.82 -10.50
N LEU A 49 6.08 10.07 -10.45
CA LEU A 49 6.27 9.01 -9.45
C LEU A 49 6.22 9.55 -8.02
N GLY A 50 6.88 10.69 -7.76
CA GLY A 50 6.88 11.34 -6.44
C GLY A 50 5.48 11.76 -5.98
N LYS A 51 4.72 12.43 -6.85
CA LYS A 51 3.35 12.90 -6.55
C LYS A 51 2.38 11.73 -6.34
N THR A 52 2.50 10.69 -7.16
CA THR A 52 1.68 9.47 -7.06
C THR A 52 1.91 8.80 -5.70
N ASN A 53 3.18 8.57 -5.34
CA ASN A 53 3.51 7.90 -4.08
C ASN A 53 3.16 8.74 -2.85
N TYR A 54 3.31 10.06 -2.93
CA TYR A 54 2.87 10.95 -1.86
C TYR A 54 1.35 10.88 -1.64
N LYS A 55 0.57 10.87 -2.72
CA LYS A 55 -0.88 10.73 -2.65
C LYS A 55 -1.30 9.39 -2.02
N ALA A 56 -0.68 8.29 -2.45
CA ALA A 56 -0.94 6.97 -1.89
C ALA A 56 -0.59 6.91 -0.39
N ALA A 57 0.62 7.35 0.00
CA ALA A 57 1.08 7.34 1.38
C ALA A 57 0.24 8.23 2.32
N SER A 58 -0.32 9.32 1.81
CA SER A 58 -1.15 10.25 2.59
C SER A 58 -2.64 9.89 2.62
N ALA A 59 -3.09 8.89 1.85
CA ALA A 59 -4.51 8.54 1.73
C ALA A 59 -5.11 8.03 3.06
N ILE A 60 -4.32 7.33 3.87
CA ILE A 60 -4.76 6.78 5.15
C ILE A 60 -3.71 7.14 6.23
N PRO A 61 -3.96 8.19 7.03
CA PRO A 61 -3.06 8.55 8.12
C PRO A 61 -2.92 7.43 9.15
N MET A 62 -1.75 7.29 9.76
CA MET A 62 -1.50 6.28 10.80
C MET A 62 -2.45 6.43 12.00
N SER A 63 -2.90 7.65 12.31
CA SER A 63 -3.90 7.89 13.34
C SER A 63 -5.22 7.16 13.05
N ARG A 64 -5.66 7.14 11.78
CA ARG A 64 -6.87 6.42 11.36
C ARG A 64 -6.70 4.92 11.53
N ILE A 65 -5.56 4.37 11.13
CA ILE A 65 -5.26 2.94 11.29
C ILE A 65 -5.24 2.56 12.77
N ALA A 66 -4.55 3.34 13.60
CA ALA A 66 -4.51 3.11 15.05
C ALA A 66 -5.92 3.16 15.67
N THR A 67 -6.76 4.12 15.26
CA THR A 67 -8.16 4.19 15.69
C THR A 67 -8.93 2.94 15.32
N MET A 68 -8.78 2.43 14.10
CA MET A 68 -9.42 1.17 13.68
C MET A 68 -9.04 0.01 14.62
N TYR A 69 -7.76 -0.17 14.92
CA TYR A 69 -7.32 -1.21 15.88
C TYR A 69 -7.92 -1.02 17.27
N LEU A 70 -7.92 0.21 17.79
CA LEU A 70 -8.49 0.51 19.12
C LEU A 70 -9.99 0.23 19.16
N GLU A 71 -10.73 0.57 18.10
CA GLU A 71 -12.16 0.26 17.97
C GLU A 71 -12.41 -1.25 17.94
N TYR A 72 -11.61 -2.00 17.18
CA TYR A 72 -11.67 -3.46 17.17
C TYR A 72 -11.40 -4.05 18.55
N PHE A 73 -10.37 -3.59 19.26
CA PHE A 73 -10.10 -4.08 20.62
C PHE A 73 -11.23 -3.76 21.60
N LYS A 74 -11.84 -2.58 21.51
CA LYS A 74 -13.02 -2.24 22.32
C LYS A 74 -14.20 -3.14 22.01
N ALA A 75 -14.45 -3.45 20.73
CA ALA A 75 -15.51 -4.37 20.32
C ALA A 75 -15.28 -5.77 20.91
N ILE A 76 -14.05 -6.28 20.85
CA ILE A 76 -13.66 -7.58 21.44
C ILE A 76 -13.81 -7.58 22.97
N GLN A 77 -13.51 -6.46 23.64
CA GLN A 77 -13.72 -6.36 25.10
C GLN A 77 -15.21 -6.37 25.44
N PHE A 78 -16.02 -5.61 24.71
CA PHE A 78 -17.46 -5.53 24.91
C PHE A 78 -18.13 -6.90 24.76
N THR A 79 -17.74 -7.68 23.76
CA THR A 79 -18.31 -9.01 23.48
C THR A 79 -18.01 -9.99 24.60
N LYS A 80 -16.76 -10.01 25.08
CA LYS A 80 -16.36 -10.82 26.25
C LYS A 80 -17.14 -10.46 27.51
N LEU A 81 -17.42 -9.17 27.73
CA LEU A 81 -18.13 -8.69 28.91
C LEU A 81 -19.64 -8.99 28.88
N THR A 82 -20.24 -8.95 27.69
CA THR A 82 -21.69 -9.08 27.52
C THR A 82 -22.14 -10.47 27.09
N GLY A 83 -21.21 -11.35 26.71
CA GLY A 83 -21.51 -12.65 26.10
C GLY A 83 -22.07 -12.53 24.68
N PHE A 84 -22.01 -11.34 24.07
CA PHE A 84 -22.45 -11.09 22.70
C PHE A 84 -21.46 -11.69 21.69
N ASP A 85 -21.94 -12.48 20.74
CA ASP A 85 -21.09 -13.07 19.71
C ASP A 85 -20.83 -12.07 18.56
N LEU A 86 -19.56 -11.74 18.32
CA LEU A 86 -19.15 -10.83 17.26
C LEU A 86 -18.80 -11.63 16.01
N ASN A 87 -19.70 -11.64 15.03
CA ASN A 87 -19.41 -12.24 13.75
C ASN A 87 -18.51 -11.30 12.90
N LEU A 88 -17.20 -11.39 13.14
CA LEU A 88 -16.15 -10.52 12.58
C LEU A 88 -15.91 -10.70 11.07
N LEU A 89 -16.51 -11.71 10.43
CA LEU A 89 -16.23 -12.09 9.04
C LEU A 89 -16.98 -11.24 7.98
N LYS A 90 -17.72 -10.20 8.37
CA LYS A 90 -18.46 -9.35 7.41
C LYS A 90 -17.72 -8.07 6.98
N SER A 91 -16.60 -7.72 7.61
CA SER A 91 -15.90 -6.45 7.31
C SER A 91 -14.92 -6.54 6.14
N GLU A 92 -14.45 -7.73 5.75
CA GLU A 92 -13.61 -7.90 4.54
C GLU A 92 -14.41 -7.62 3.26
N GLN A 93 -15.69 -8.02 3.20
CA GLN A 93 -16.54 -7.81 2.04
C GLN A 93 -16.93 -6.33 1.83
N ILE A 94 -17.13 -5.57 2.92
CA ILE A 94 -17.57 -4.17 2.84
C ILE A 94 -16.43 -3.21 2.44
N LEU A 95 -15.17 -3.56 2.73
CA LEU A 95 -14.02 -2.80 2.23
C LEU A 95 -13.66 -3.15 0.77
N ALA A 96 -13.85 -4.42 0.37
CA ALA A 96 -13.60 -4.87 -1.00
C ALA A 96 -14.65 -4.34 -2.01
N GLU A 97 -15.87 -4.02 -1.58
CA GLU A 97 -16.93 -3.48 -2.45
C GLU A 97 -16.86 -1.95 -2.65
N LYS A 98 -15.89 -1.25 -2.02
CA LYS A 98 -15.74 0.22 -2.12
C LYS A 98 -14.59 0.70 -3.01
N HIS A 99 -13.95 -0.22 -3.75
CA HIS A 99 -12.89 0.10 -4.71
C HIS A 99 -13.16 -0.55 -6.06
#